data_AF-X1PDT2-F1
#
_entry.id   AF-X1PDT2-F1
#
_cell.length_a   1.000
_cell.length_b   1.000
_cell.length_c   1.000
_cell.angle_alpha   90.00
_cell.angle_beta   90.00
_cell.angle_gamma   90.00
#
_symmetry.space_group_name_H-M   'P 1'
#
loop_
_entity.id
_entity.type
_entity.pdbx_description
1 polymer ?
#
loop_
_entity_poly.entity_id
_entity_poly.type
_entity_poly.pdbx_seq_one_letter_code
_entity_poly.pdbx_strand_id
1 'polypeptide(L)'
;FNPEKHIMLKEAKKMKKGIKAGEELEMPLKTREDYGRIAAQTAKQVILQKIREAERETIFEEYKSKEGEIVSGIVQRMEGRNVLIDIGKTLGVLPREEQVFGEFYKPGQRLKVYILKVEETPKGPAVFLSRAYPKLISKLFELEVPEISQGQVVIKSIAREPGSRSKIAVESKEEGVDPIGSAVGQRGSRVIAVINELGGEKVDIIEYSDDSE
;
A
#
# COMPACT_ATOMS: atom_id res chain seq x y z
N PHE A 1 -2.10 -52.69 -6.58
CA PHE A 1 -1.04 -53.04 -5.60
C PHE A 1 0.16 -52.16 -5.91
N ASN A 2 0.56 -51.27 -5.01
CA ASN A 2 1.77 -50.45 -5.18
C ASN A 2 2.89 -51.07 -4.33
N PRO A 3 3.92 -51.70 -4.93
CA PRO A 3 4.97 -52.39 -4.20
C PRO A 3 5.80 -51.48 -3.28
N GLU A 4 5.82 -50.16 -3.52
CA GLU A 4 6.54 -49.20 -2.66
C GLU A 4 5.72 -48.78 -1.44
N LYS A 5 4.40 -48.93 -1.48
CA LYS A 5 3.49 -48.45 -0.41
C LYS A 5 2.68 -49.57 0.25
N HIS A 6 2.61 -50.76 -0.35
CA HIS A 6 1.80 -51.87 0.11
C HIS A 6 2.69 -53.07 0.47
N ILE A 7 2.44 -53.65 1.65
CA ILE A 7 3.10 -54.87 2.13
C ILE A 7 2.05 -55.98 2.29
N MET A 8 2.44 -57.24 2.05
CA MET A 8 1.53 -58.36 2.23
C MET A 8 1.19 -58.57 3.71
N LEU A 9 -0.07 -58.89 4.03
CA LEU A 9 -0.55 -59.06 5.41
C LEU A 9 0.30 -60.07 6.22
N LYS A 10 0.80 -61.12 5.57
CA LYS A 10 1.69 -62.12 6.18
C LYS A 10 3.03 -61.53 6.63
N GLU A 11 3.55 -60.55 5.90
CA GLU A 11 4.82 -59.88 6.21
C GLU A 11 4.61 -58.75 7.22
N ALA A 12 3.53 -57.98 7.07
CA ALA A 12 3.13 -56.94 8.02
C ALA A 12 2.94 -57.49 9.45
N LYS A 13 2.32 -58.68 9.58
CA LYS A 13 2.14 -59.38 10.86
C LYS A 13 3.45 -59.79 11.55
N LYS A 14 4.57 -59.89 10.80
CA LYS A 14 5.90 -60.15 11.41
C LYS A 14 6.45 -58.93 12.15
N MET A 15 6.10 -57.72 11.70
CA MET A 15 6.53 -56.46 12.30
C MET A 15 5.56 -55.99 13.40
N LYS A 16 4.25 -56.11 13.16
CA LYS A 16 3.20 -55.78 14.14
C LYS A 16 2.14 -56.88 14.15
N LYS A 17 2.19 -57.75 15.18
CA LYS A 17 1.38 -58.99 15.26
C LYS A 17 -0.15 -58.78 15.24
N GLY A 18 -0.64 -57.56 15.48
CA GLY A 18 -2.07 -57.22 15.50
C GLY A 18 -2.61 -56.48 14.26
N ILE A 19 -1.78 -56.22 13.24
CA ILE A 19 -2.18 -55.39 12.10
C ILE A 19 -3.22 -56.09 11.21
N LYS A 20 -4.25 -55.35 10.82
CA LYS A 20 -5.32 -55.82 9.91
C LYS A 20 -5.11 -55.30 8.48
N ALA A 21 -5.76 -55.95 7.52
CA ALA A 21 -5.71 -55.50 6.13
C ALA A 21 -6.37 -54.12 6.03
N GLY A 22 -5.64 -53.15 5.45
CA GLY A 22 -6.08 -51.76 5.33
C GLY A 22 -5.53 -50.81 6.40
N GLU A 23 -4.80 -51.31 7.40
CA GLU A 23 -4.13 -50.45 8.40
C GLU A 23 -2.75 -49.99 7.92
N GLU A 24 -2.34 -48.78 8.32
CA GLU A 24 -1.02 -48.23 8.03
C GLU A 24 0.04 -48.82 8.97
N LEU A 25 1.19 -49.20 8.38
CA LEU A 25 2.35 -49.69 9.11
C LEU A 25 3.49 -48.67 8.97
N GLU A 26 3.80 -47.98 10.07
CA GLU A 26 4.98 -47.12 10.13
C GLU A 26 6.25 -47.97 10.29
N MET A 27 7.18 -47.82 9.34
CA MET A 27 8.48 -48.48 9.40
C MET A 27 9.54 -47.41 9.64
N PRO A 28 10.30 -47.46 10.75
CA PRO A 28 11.36 -46.50 10.99
C PRO A 28 12.45 -46.66 9.94
N LEU A 29 12.71 -45.60 9.18
CA LEU A 29 13.79 -45.56 8.21
C LEU A 29 15.14 -45.41 8.92
N LYS A 30 16.19 -46.02 8.36
CA LYS A 30 17.55 -45.79 8.84
C LYS A 30 17.98 -44.35 8.49
N THR A 31 18.23 -43.54 9.50
CA THR A 31 18.75 -42.18 9.34
C THR A 31 20.14 -42.24 8.67
N ARG A 32 20.29 -41.61 7.50
CA ARG A 32 21.63 -41.34 6.90
C ARG A 32 22.07 -39.93 7.29
N GLU A 33 23.36 -39.73 7.55
CA GLU A 33 23.91 -38.45 8.00
C GLU A 33 23.60 -37.29 7.02
N ASP A 34 23.55 -37.59 5.71
CA ASP A 34 23.24 -36.62 4.65
C ASP A 34 21.81 -36.05 4.72
N TYR A 35 20.85 -36.81 5.29
CA TYR A 35 19.48 -36.33 5.45
C TYR A 35 19.40 -35.17 6.43
N GLY A 36 20.26 -35.11 7.45
CA GLY A 36 20.27 -34.03 8.43
C GLY A 36 20.57 -32.68 7.80
N ARG A 37 21.57 -32.63 6.89
CA ARG A 37 21.96 -31.39 6.21
C ARG A 37 20.87 -30.91 5.23
N ILE A 38 20.33 -31.82 4.42
CA ILE A 38 19.27 -31.49 3.45
C ILE A 38 18.00 -31.09 4.19
N ALA A 39 17.56 -31.85 5.20
CA ALA A 39 16.37 -31.53 5.97
C ALA A 39 16.50 -30.20 6.71
N ALA A 40 17.67 -29.88 7.28
CA ALA A 40 17.91 -28.59 7.93
C ALA A 40 17.84 -27.41 6.93
N GLN A 41 18.40 -27.57 5.72
CA GLN A 41 18.31 -26.56 4.66
C GLN A 41 16.88 -26.37 4.17
N THR A 42 16.14 -27.47 3.94
CA THR A 42 14.72 -27.42 3.56
C THR A 42 13.88 -26.77 4.66
N ALA A 43 14.10 -27.14 5.93
CA ALA A 43 13.42 -26.51 7.06
C ALA A 43 13.69 -25.00 7.12
N LYS A 44 14.94 -24.56 6.95
CA LYS A 44 15.29 -23.14 6.86
C LYS A 44 14.54 -22.45 5.71
N GLN A 45 14.47 -23.07 4.54
CA GLN A 45 13.77 -22.50 3.39
C GLN A 45 12.25 -22.38 3.63
N VAL A 46 11.63 -23.41 4.22
CA VAL A 46 10.20 -23.40 4.57
C VAL A 46 9.90 -22.33 5.61
N ILE A 47 10.75 -22.19 6.63
CA ILE A 47 10.61 -21.15 7.66
C ILE A 47 10.72 -19.75 7.01
N LEU A 48 11.74 -19.52 6.18
CA LEU A 48 11.92 -18.24 5.48
C LEU A 48 10.78 -17.93 4.50
N GLN A 49 10.13 -18.95 3.94
CA GLN A 49 8.95 -18.77 3.10
C GLN A 49 7.75 -18.36 3.95
N LYS A 50 7.47 -19.06 5.05
CA LYS A 50 6.36 -18.72 5.97
C LYS A 50 6.51 -17.32 6.57
N ILE A 51 7.73 -16.91 6.92
CA ILE A 51 7.99 -15.54 7.40
C ILE A 51 7.62 -14.52 6.32
N ARG A 52 8.06 -14.74 5.08
CA ARG A 52 7.73 -13.83 3.95
C ARG A 52 6.23 -13.80 3.63
N GLU A 53 5.52 -14.91 3.79
CA GLU A 53 4.06 -14.97 3.62
C GLU A 53 3.36 -14.14 4.69
N ALA A 54 3.73 -14.30 5.96
CA ALA A 54 3.16 -13.51 7.07
C ALA A 54 3.48 -12.01 6.95
N GLU A 55 4.69 -11.65 6.50
CA GLU A 55 5.05 -10.25 6.23
C GLU A 55 4.18 -9.64 5.12
N ARG A 56 3.92 -10.39 4.05
CA ARG A 56 3.08 -9.92 2.92
C ARG A 56 1.63 -9.68 3.36
N GLU A 57 1.07 -10.59 4.15
CA GLU A 57 -0.28 -10.46 4.69
C GLU A 57 -0.40 -9.21 5.57
N THR A 58 0.57 -9.01 6.47
CA THR A 58 0.63 -7.81 7.34
C THR A 58 0.70 -6.51 6.53
N ILE A 59 1.55 -6.48 5.48
CA ILE A 59 1.68 -5.30 4.61
C ILE A 59 0.36 -5.04 3.86
N PHE A 60 -0.29 -6.08 3.35
CA PHE A 60 -1.55 -5.95 2.64
C PHE A 60 -2.61 -5.33 3.55
N GLU A 61 -2.86 -5.91 4.72
CA GLU A 61 -3.87 -5.42 5.68
C GLU A 61 -3.63 -3.97 6.08
N GLU A 62 -2.39 -3.62 6.40
CA GLU A 62 -2.03 -2.27 6.81
C GLU A 62 -2.32 -1.25 5.72
N TYR A 63 -1.83 -1.45 4.50
CA TYR A 63 -2.03 -0.48 3.43
C TYR A 63 -3.45 -0.53 2.86
N LYS A 64 -4.16 -1.67 2.96
CA LYS A 64 -5.56 -1.77 2.57
C LYS A 64 -6.43 -0.87 3.44
N SER A 65 -6.16 -0.82 4.75
CA SER A 65 -6.85 0.11 5.67
C SER A 65 -6.53 1.60 5.41
N LYS A 66 -5.40 1.87 4.75
CA LYS A 66 -4.93 3.21 4.38
C LYS A 66 -5.26 3.58 2.93
N GLU A 67 -6.08 2.79 2.24
CA GLU A 67 -6.57 3.17 0.91
C GLU A 67 -7.29 4.51 0.98
N GLY A 68 -6.90 5.42 0.10
CA GLY A 68 -7.43 6.76 0.07
C GLY A 68 -6.77 7.77 1.02
N GLU A 69 -5.69 7.39 1.70
CA GLU A 69 -4.88 8.28 2.52
C GLU A 69 -3.61 8.75 1.80
N ILE A 70 -2.95 9.77 2.37
CA ILE A 70 -1.62 10.21 1.94
C ILE A 70 -0.54 9.49 2.75
N VAL A 71 0.52 9.09 2.07
CA VAL A 71 1.76 8.60 2.69
C VAL A 71 2.95 9.42 2.19
N SER A 72 3.92 9.66 3.07
CA SER A 72 5.21 10.20 2.69
C SER A 72 6.11 9.07 2.23
N GLY A 73 6.73 9.21 1.07
CA GLY A 73 7.66 8.23 0.54
C GLY A 73 8.90 8.85 -0.09
N ILE A 74 9.91 8.01 -0.33
CA ILE A 74 11.17 8.39 -0.97
C ILE A 74 11.26 7.66 -2.32
N VAL A 75 11.46 8.40 -3.40
CA VAL A 75 11.71 7.79 -4.71
C VAL A 75 12.96 6.92 -4.63
N GLN A 76 12.81 5.63 -4.88
CA GLN A 76 13.92 4.69 -4.93
C GLN A 76 14.54 4.67 -6.33
N ARG A 77 13.73 4.31 -7.31
CA ARG A 77 14.16 4.14 -8.71
C ARG A 77 12.99 4.21 -9.67
N MET A 78 13.30 4.33 -10.95
CA MET A 78 12.33 4.19 -12.04
C MET A 78 12.49 2.81 -12.69
N GLU A 79 11.39 2.13 -12.94
CA GLU A 79 11.34 0.84 -13.63
C GLU A 79 10.48 1.00 -14.89
N GLY A 80 11.15 1.16 -16.04
CA GLY A 80 10.49 1.52 -17.29
C GLY A 80 9.81 2.89 -17.22
N ARG A 81 8.47 2.88 -17.18
CA ARG A 81 7.64 4.09 -17.07
C ARG A 81 7.08 4.31 -15.66
N ASN A 82 7.26 3.35 -14.77
CA ASN A 82 6.75 3.41 -13.40
C ASN A 82 7.82 3.94 -12.45
N VAL A 83 7.40 4.67 -11.44
CA VAL A 83 8.29 5.14 -10.36
C VAL A 83 8.04 4.27 -9.13
N LEU A 84 9.09 3.69 -8.58
CA LEU A 84 9.03 2.95 -7.32
C LEU A 84 9.38 3.88 -6.17
N ILE A 85 8.47 3.97 -5.21
CA ILE A 85 8.56 4.85 -4.06
C ILE A 85 8.57 4.00 -2.80
N ASP A 86 9.60 4.16 -1.99
CA ASP A 86 9.67 3.56 -0.66
C ASP A 86 8.71 4.27 0.28
N ILE A 87 7.72 3.53 0.78
CA ILE A 87 6.70 4.02 1.71
C ILE A 87 6.89 3.44 3.12
N GLY A 88 8.10 2.95 3.43
CA GLY A 88 8.53 2.47 4.74
C GLY A 88 8.66 0.95 4.81
N LYS A 89 7.53 0.22 4.68
CA LYS A 89 7.51 -1.25 4.79
C LYS A 89 7.54 -1.97 3.44
N THR A 90 7.17 -1.29 2.38
CA THR A 90 7.12 -1.85 1.02
C THR A 90 7.41 -0.77 -0.02
N LEU A 91 7.57 -1.18 -1.27
CA LEU A 91 7.64 -0.28 -2.42
C LEU A 91 6.24 -0.07 -2.98
N GLY A 92 5.79 1.18 -2.98
CA GLY A 92 4.64 1.61 -3.76
C GLY A 92 5.01 1.86 -5.21
N VAL A 93 4.05 1.65 -6.10
CA VAL A 93 4.19 1.84 -7.54
C VAL A 93 3.39 3.05 -7.95
N LEU A 94 4.06 4.06 -8.50
CA LEU A 94 3.43 5.22 -9.13
C LEU A 94 3.43 5.01 -10.67
N PRO A 95 2.33 4.52 -11.25
CA PRO A 95 2.23 4.26 -12.68
C PRO A 95 2.23 5.56 -13.48
N ARG A 96 2.55 5.47 -14.78
CA ARG A 96 2.69 6.65 -15.64
C ARG A 96 1.42 7.49 -15.73
N GLU A 97 0.26 6.84 -15.72
CA GLU A 97 -1.05 7.48 -15.82
C GLU A 97 -1.38 8.31 -14.59
N GLU A 98 -0.79 7.98 -13.44
CA GLU A 98 -1.00 8.65 -12.15
C GLU A 98 0.12 9.62 -11.78
N GLN A 99 1.11 9.78 -12.66
CA GLN A 99 2.17 10.78 -12.56
C GLN A 99 1.67 12.13 -13.05
N VAL A 100 2.19 13.21 -12.46
CA VAL A 100 1.90 14.57 -12.89
C VAL A 100 2.80 14.91 -14.08
N PHE A 101 2.20 15.43 -15.15
CA PHE A 101 2.96 15.85 -16.32
C PHE A 101 3.88 17.03 -15.95
N GLY A 102 5.17 16.90 -16.25
CA GLY A 102 6.19 17.91 -15.94
C GLY A 102 6.83 17.78 -14.55
N GLU A 103 6.32 16.90 -13.68
CA GLU A 103 6.98 16.59 -12.41
C GLU A 103 8.16 15.63 -12.65
N PHE A 104 9.34 15.96 -12.07
CA PHE A 104 10.53 15.13 -12.18
C PHE A 104 10.72 14.31 -10.91
N TYR A 105 10.59 13.00 -11.01
CA TYR A 105 10.82 12.07 -9.90
C TYR A 105 12.28 11.62 -9.87
N LYS A 106 13.07 12.20 -8.96
CA LYS A 106 14.51 11.87 -8.82
C LYS A 106 14.72 10.87 -7.68
N PRO A 107 15.57 9.84 -7.84
CA PRO A 107 15.98 8.98 -6.72
C PRO A 107 16.45 9.80 -5.52
N GLY A 108 15.99 9.44 -4.31
CA GLY A 108 16.24 10.16 -3.06
C GLY A 108 15.29 11.33 -2.79
N GLN A 109 14.45 11.73 -3.75
CA GLN A 109 13.44 12.76 -3.53
C GLN A 109 12.36 12.25 -2.58
N ARG A 110 12.03 13.05 -1.57
CA ARG A 110 10.89 12.81 -0.69
C ARG A 110 9.67 13.54 -1.22
N LEU A 111 8.53 12.87 -1.28
CA LEU A 111 7.26 13.45 -1.68
C LEU A 111 6.09 12.77 -0.97
N LYS A 112 4.98 13.48 -0.87
CA LYS A 112 3.69 12.92 -0.45
C LYS A 112 2.91 12.40 -1.65
N VAL A 113 2.39 11.19 -1.51
CA VAL A 113 1.65 10.47 -2.55
C VAL A 113 0.35 9.94 -1.98
N TYR A 114 -0.67 9.84 -2.84
CA TYR A 114 -1.98 9.29 -2.50
C TYR A 114 -1.98 7.78 -2.71
N ILE A 115 -2.50 7.00 -1.76
CA ILE A 115 -2.72 5.56 -1.95
C ILE A 115 -4.01 5.38 -2.74
N LEU A 116 -3.88 5.09 -4.04
CA LEU A 116 -5.01 4.94 -4.94
C LEU A 116 -5.75 3.62 -4.70
N LYS A 117 -4.99 2.52 -4.65
CA LYS A 117 -5.51 1.18 -4.40
C LYS A 117 -4.40 0.23 -3.96
N VAL A 118 -4.78 -0.84 -3.27
CA VAL A 118 -3.93 -1.92 -2.83
C VAL A 118 -4.52 -3.23 -3.34
N GLU A 119 -3.74 -3.94 -4.14
CA GLU A 119 -4.13 -5.19 -4.78
C GLU A 119 -3.20 -6.32 -4.37
N GLU A 120 -3.77 -7.51 -4.18
CA GLU A 120 -2.97 -8.70 -3.97
C GLU A 120 -2.54 -9.28 -5.32
N THR A 121 -1.23 -9.44 -5.52
CA THR A 121 -0.68 -10.02 -6.75
C THR A 121 0.08 -11.31 -6.41
N PRO A 122 0.33 -12.19 -7.39
CA PRO A 122 1.15 -13.40 -7.17
C PRO A 122 2.56 -13.10 -6.62
N LYS A 123 3.05 -11.87 -6.78
CA LYS A 123 4.35 -11.41 -6.28
C LYS A 123 4.28 -10.82 -4.86
N GLY A 124 3.09 -10.61 -4.32
CA GLY A 124 2.81 -9.94 -3.05
C GLY A 124 1.86 -8.75 -3.19
N PRO A 125 1.57 -8.02 -2.10
CA PRO A 125 0.74 -6.83 -2.15
C PRO A 125 1.40 -5.73 -2.99
N ALA A 126 0.65 -5.21 -3.96
CA ALA A 126 1.04 -4.06 -4.76
C ALA A 126 0.25 -2.83 -4.30
N VAL A 127 0.97 -1.82 -3.80
CA VAL A 127 0.39 -0.54 -3.40
C VAL A 127 0.52 0.43 -4.58
N PHE A 128 -0.60 0.75 -5.22
CA PHE A 128 -0.64 1.73 -6.30
C PHE A 128 -0.82 3.13 -5.73
N LEU A 129 0.08 4.00 -6.15
CA LEU A 129 0.17 5.37 -5.70
C LEU A 129 -0.29 6.32 -6.79
N SER A 130 -0.68 7.52 -6.39
CA SER A 130 -1.03 8.59 -7.32
C SER A 130 -0.52 9.95 -6.86
N ARG A 131 -0.10 10.75 -7.84
CA ARG A 131 0.14 12.19 -7.73
C ARG A 131 -0.90 13.01 -8.48
N ALA A 132 -1.51 12.44 -9.51
CA ALA A 132 -2.51 13.10 -10.35
C ALA A 132 -3.92 13.11 -9.75
N TYR A 133 -4.27 12.16 -8.87
CA TYR A 133 -5.64 12.00 -8.40
C TYR A 133 -6.14 13.22 -7.60
N PRO A 134 -7.35 13.75 -7.85
CA PRO A 134 -7.84 14.99 -7.21
C PRO A 134 -7.87 14.96 -5.69
N LYS A 135 -8.18 13.82 -5.06
CA LYS A 135 -8.25 13.71 -3.59
C LYS A 135 -6.90 13.87 -2.89
N LEU A 136 -5.79 13.83 -3.62
CA LEU A 136 -4.49 14.23 -3.07
C LEU A 136 -4.57 15.66 -2.50
N ILE A 137 -5.24 16.58 -3.21
CA ILE A 137 -5.38 17.97 -2.75
C ILE A 137 -6.18 18.01 -1.44
N SER A 138 -7.31 17.33 -1.36
CA SER A 138 -8.12 17.25 -0.14
C SER A 138 -7.27 16.85 1.07
N LYS A 139 -6.50 15.77 0.91
CA LYS A 139 -5.68 15.20 1.97
C LYS A 139 -4.48 16.09 2.32
N LEU A 140 -3.92 16.82 1.35
CA LEU A 140 -2.87 17.81 1.63
C LEU A 140 -3.39 18.99 2.44
N PHE A 141 -4.58 19.50 2.10
CA PHE A 141 -5.25 20.54 2.87
C PHE A 141 -5.65 20.04 4.27
N GLU A 142 -6.11 18.79 4.40
CA GLU A 142 -6.41 18.18 5.70
C GLU A 142 -5.17 18.13 6.62
N LEU A 143 -3.97 17.90 6.06
CA LEU A 143 -2.72 17.92 6.83
C LEU A 143 -2.25 19.33 7.20
N GLU A 144 -2.51 20.33 6.36
CA GLU A 144 -1.99 21.70 6.52
C GLU A 144 -2.95 22.62 7.27
N VAL A 145 -4.26 22.37 7.19
CA VAL A 145 -5.34 23.23 7.70
C VAL A 145 -6.10 22.51 8.83
N PRO A 146 -5.89 22.91 10.11
CA PRO A 146 -6.56 22.30 11.26
C PRO A 146 -8.09 22.33 11.18
N GLU A 147 -8.65 23.41 10.65
CA GLU A 147 -10.10 23.62 10.53
C GLU A 147 -10.72 22.61 9.54
N ILE A 148 -9.96 22.18 8.52
CA ILE A 148 -10.38 21.11 7.60
C ILE A 148 -10.26 19.73 8.26
N SER A 149 -9.17 19.48 9.00
CA SER A 149 -8.98 18.24 9.74
C SER A 149 -10.04 18.00 10.82
N GLN A 150 -10.49 19.07 11.48
CA GLN A 150 -11.56 19.03 12.49
C GLN A 150 -12.97 19.01 11.89
N GLY A 151 -13.08 19.17 10.56
CA GLY A 151 -14.36 19.19 9.85
C GLY A 151 -15.17 20.47 10.03
N GLN A 152 -14.57 21.54 10.57
CA GLN A 152 -15.19 22.87 10.63
C GLN A 152 -15.31 23.49 9.24
N VAL A 153 -14.31 23.25 8.38
CA VAL A 153 -14.32 23.62 6.96
C VAL A 153 -14.29 22.36 6.12
N VAL A 154 -15.11 22.27 5.08
CA VAL A 154 -15.18 21.10 4.21
C VAL A 154 -14.94 21.50 2.76
N ILE A 155 -14.13 20.71 2.06
CA ILE A 155 -13.93 20.85 0.62
C ILE A 155 -15.10 20.14 -0.09
N LYS A 156 -15.98 20.92 -0.72
CA LYS A 156 -17.20 20.43 -1.39
C LYS A 156 -16.93 19.91 -2.79
N SER A 157 -16.03 20.56 -3.53
CA SER A 157 -15.68 20.14 -4.89
C SER A 157 -14.23 20.46 -5.23
N ILE A 158 -13.68 19.66 -6.14
CA ILE A 158 -12.32 19.82 -6.67
C ILE A 158 -12.37 19.66 -8.17
N ALA A 159 -11.90 20.67 -8.89
CA ALA A 159 -11.58 20.59 -10.31
C ALA A 159 -10.07 20.73 -10.46
N ARG A 160 -9.39 19.69 -10.95
CA ARG A 160 -7.93 19.60 -10.97
C ARG A 160 -7.40 19.29 -12.36
N GLU A 161 -6.48 20.12 -12.83
CA GLU A 161 -5.57 19.84 -13.93
C GLU A 161 -4.17 19.60 -13.34
N PRO A 162 -3.77 18.33 -13.12
CA PRO A 162 -2.57 18.02 -12.36
C PRO A 162 -1.30 18.66 -12.97
N GLY A 163 -0.51 19.34 -12.14
CA GLY A 163 0.72 20.03 -12.55
C GLY A 163 0.52 21.40 -13.19
N SER A 164 -0.72 21.83 -13.41
CA SER A 164 -1.04 23.15 -13.97
C SER A 164 -1.81 23.98 -12.96
N ARG A 165 -3.09 23.64 -12.75
CA ARG A 165 -4.02 24.44 -11.95
C ARG A 165 -5.12 23.60 -11.35
N SER A 166 -5.47 23.91 -10.11
CA SER A 166 -6.58 23.33 -9.38
C SER A 166 -7.47 24.41 -8.81
N LYS A 167 -8.77 24.14 -8.80
CA LYS A 167 -9.78 24.93 -8.10
C LYS A 167 -10.43 24.04 -7.05
N ILE A 168 -10.54 24.56 -5.84
CA ILE A 168 -11.26 23.90 -4.75
C ILE A 168 -12.38 24.81 -4.25
N ALA A 169 -13.56 24.25 -4.05
CA ALA A 169 -14.67 24.93 -3.39
C ALA A 169 -14.75 24.50 -1.94
N VAL A 170 -14.74 25.47 -1.02
CA VAL A 170 -14.75 25.26 0.43
C VAL A 170 -15.99 25.87 1.06
N GLU A 171 -16.51 25.22 2.09
CA GLU A 171 -17.68 25.65 2.87
C GLU A 171 -17.34 25.56 4.35
N SER A 172 -17.79 26.52 5.15
CA SER A 172 -17.73 26.41 6.61
C SER A 172 -18.99 25.75 7.15
N LYS A 173 -18.83 24.82 8.08
CA LYS A 173 -19.90 24.20 8.89
C LYS A 173 -20.09 24.91 10.23
N GLU A 174 -19.16 25.77 10.63
CA GLU A 174 -19.17 26.46 11.91
C GLU A 174 -19.35 27.98 11.70
N GLU A 175 -20.29 28.55 12.44
CA GLU A 175 -20.60 29.97 12.35
C GLU A 175 -19.43 30.79 12.89
N GLY A 176 -18.97 31.79 12.13
CA GLY A 176 -17.82 32.62 12.49
C GLY A 176 -16.46 32.10 12.02
N VAL A 177 -16.41 30.94 11.37
CA VAL A 177 -15.19 30.44 10.70
C VAL A 177 -15.25 30.79 9.20
N ASP A 178 -14.26 31.58 8.74
CA ASP A 178 -14.09 31.88 7.32
C ASP A 178 -13.43 30.70 6.59
N PRO A 179 -14.10 30.05 5.62
CA PRO A 179 -13.56 28.88 4.94
C PRO A 179 -12.38 29.23 4.01
N ILE A 180 -12.40 30.39 3.34
CA ILE A 180 -11.31 30.83 2.47
C ILE A 180 -10.11 31.23 3.34
N GLY A 181 -10.34 32.08 4.34
CA GLY A 181 -9.30 32.54 5.26
C GLY A 181 -8.58 31.38 5.96
N SER A 182 -9.33 30.37 6.41
CA SER A 182 -8.79 29.15 7.00
C SER A 182 -7.89 28.38 6.05
N ALA A 183 -8.34 28.18 4.80
CA ALA A 183 -7.58 27.40 3.81
C ALA A 183 -6.34 28.14 3.28
N VAL A 184 -6.40 29.47 3.17
CA VAL A 184 -5.28 30.31 2.71
C VAL A 184 -4.23 30.48 3.82
N GLY A 185 -4.66 30.72 5.05
CA GLY A 185 -3.79 31.01 6.19
C GLY A 185 -3.16 32.41 6.12
N GLN A 186 -2.37 32.77 7.14
CA GLN A 186 -1.74 34.09 7.22
C GLN A 186 -0.82 34.34 6.02
N ARG A 187 -1.14 35.38 5.23
CA ARG A 187 -0.40 35.72 3.99
C ARG A 187 -0.27 34.55 3.00
N GLY A 188 -1.24 33.62 2.99
CA GLY A 188 -1.21 32.48 2.09
C GLY A 188 -0.27 31.35 2.51
N SER A 189 0.25 31.34 3.74
CA SER A 189 1.25 30.37 4.17
C SER A 189 0.82 28.91 3.95
N ARG A 190 -0.44 28.58 4.27
CA ARG A 190 -0.97 27.21 4.18
C ARG A 190 -1.14 26.77 2.73
N VAL A 191 -1.79 27.60 1.89
CA VAL A 191 -1.96 27.29 0.47
C VAL A 191 -0.61 27.21 -0.26
N ILE A 192 0.37 28.06 0.10
CA ILE A 192 1.72 28.01 -0.48
C ILE A 192 2.42 26.69 -0.11
N ALA A 193 2.27 26.19 1.12
CA ALA A 193 2.82 24.90 1.51
C ALA A 193 2.26 23.75 0.67
N VAL A 194 0.93 23.75 0.42
CA VAL A 194 0.28 22.78 -0.47
C VAL A 194 0.77 22.90 -1.91
N ILE A 195 0.86 24.12 -2.45
CA ILE A 195 1.38 24.38 -3.82
C ILE A 195 2.80 23.83 -3.99
N ASN A 196 3.66 24.04 -2.98
CA ASN A 196 5.03 23.54 -3.01
C ASN A 196 5.07 22.01 -3.00
N GLU A 197 4.23 21.34 -2.22
CA GLU A 197 4.11 19.88 -2.22
C GLU A 197 3.53 19.33 -3.54
N LEU A 198 2.73 20.12 -4.26
CA LEU A 198 2.22 19.80 -5.60
C LEU A 198 3.22 20.12 -6.73
N GLY A 199 4.45 20.54 -6.42
CA GLY A 199 5.46 20.84 -7.42
C GLY A 199 5.20 22.14 -8.20
N GLY A 200 4.47 23.09 -7.61
CA GLY A 200 4.16 24.39 -8.22
C GLY A 200 2.83 24.46 -8.96
N GLU A 201 1.99 23.43 -8.86
CA GLU A 201 0.59 23.47 -9.33
C GLU A 201 -0.15 24.62 -8.64
N LYS A 202 -0.77 25.52 -9.41
CA LYS A 202 -1.50 26.67 -8.84
C LYS A 202 -2.81 26.22 -8.23
N VAL A 203 -3.13 26.66 -7.01
CA VAL A 203 -4.40 26.34 -6.35
C VAL A 203 -5.21 27.61 -6.13
N ASP A 204 -6.39 27.69 -6.74
CA ASP A 204 -7.38 28.71 -6.42
C ASP A 204 -8.42 28.13 -5.45
N ILE A 205 -8.80 28.93 -4.45
CA ILE A 205 -9.76 28.57 -3.42
C ILE A 205 -10.96 29.50 -3.58
N ILE A 206 -12.15 28.93 -3.70
CA ILE A 206 -13.41 29.66 -3.82
C ILE A 206 -14.38 29.20 -2.73
N GLU A 207 -15.24 30.11 -2.28
CA GLU A 207 -16.34 29.75 -1.40
C GLU A 207 -17.38 28.97 -2.19
N TYR A 208 -17.88 27.88 -1.60
CA TYR A 208 -18.94 27.08 -2.19
C TYR A 208 -20.28 27.81 -2.05
N SER A 209 -21.04 27.83 -3.14
CA SER A 209 -22.42 28.30 -3.18
C SER A 209 -23.31 27.16 -3.68
N ASP A 210 -24.44 26.94 -3.02
CA ASP A 210 -25.50 26.05 -3.51
C ASP A 210 -26.24 26.68 -4.72
N ASP A 211 -26.17 28.01 -4.86
CA ASP A 211 -26.74 28.72 -5.99
C ASP A 211 -25.81 28.66 -7.19
N SER A 212 -26.36 28.25 -8.33
CA SER A 212 -25.61 27.97 -9.57
C SER A 212 -25.49 29.17 -10.51
N GLU A 213 -25.93 30.35 -10.08
CA GLU A 213 -25.88 31.62 -10.85
C GLU A 213 -24.54 32.37 -10.76
#